data_AF-C1BSC4-F1
#
_entry.id   AF-C1BSC4-F1
#
_cell.length_a   1.000
_cell.length_b   1.000
_cell.length_c   1.000
_cell.angle_alpha   90.00
_cell.angle_beta   90.00
_cell.angle_gamma   90.00
#
_symmetry.space_group_name_H-M   'P 1'
#
loop_
_entity.id
_entity.type
_entity.pdbx_description
1 polymer ?
#
loop_
_entity_poly.entity_id
_entity_poly.type
_entity_poly.pdbx_seq_one_letter_code
_entity_poly.pdbx_strand_id
1 'polypeptide(L)'
;MPISLDDIKGLIDEKRKALHGQIAGYREGGGNEKEVADALTIFELSVDNLFEDAKNYHPDVKVAAYNRQTKLGKSATPFDPRFPNPNQTRHCFQSYVDYHRCTKLRGEDFKPCEYFLRTYKTICPSYWLENWDEQLQEGTFPVKI
;
A
#
# COMPACT_ATOMS: atom_id res chain seq x y z
N MET A 1 20.48 2.81 4.49
CA MET A 1 19.16 3.46 4.59
C MET A 1 18.69 3.79 3.18
N PRO A 2 17.48 3.41 2.76
CA PRO A 2 16.96 3.83 1.47
C PRO A 2 16.76 5.36 1.49
N ILE A 3 17.21 6.04 0.45
CA ILE A 3 17.04 7.49 0.27
C ILE A 3 15.54 7.75 0.11
N SER A 4 14.98 8.71 0.85
CA SER A 4 13.56 9.00 0.75
C SER A 4 13.23 9.71 -0.56
N LEU A 5 11.99 9.56 -1.05
CA LEU A 5 11.54 10.22 -2.27
C LEU A 5 11.62 11.76 -2.16
N ASP A 6 11.46 12.28 -0.94
CA ASP A 6 11.52 13.72 -0.69
C ASP A 6 12.98 14.23 -0.71
N ASP A 7 13.95 13.40 -0.33
CA ASP A 7 15.37 13.71 -0.51
C ASP A 7 15.76 13.76 -2.00
N ILE A 8 15.21 12.85 -2.82
CA ILE A 8 15.45 12.81 -4.26
C ILE A 8 14.85 14.05 -4.94
N LYS A 9 13.63 14.45 -4.58
CA LYS A 9 13.01 15.69 -5.07
C LYS A 9 13.87 16.91 -4.74
N GLY A 10 14.34 17.00 -3.49
CA GLY A 10 15.19 18.10 -3.05
C GLY A 10 16.46 18.23 -3.90
N LEU A 11 17.13 17.11 -4.21
CA LEU A 11 18.31 17.09 -5.06
C LEU A 11 18.02 17.48 -6.53
N ILE A 12 16.86 17.10 -7.06
CA ILE A 12 16.44 17.46 -8.41
C ILE A 12 16.11 18.95 -8.49
N ASP A 13 15.40 19.48 -7.50
CA ASP A 13 15.03 20.90 -7.42
C ASP A 13 16.26 21.80 -7.25
N GLU A 14 17.26 21.37 -6.46
CA GLU A 14 18.52 22.08 -6.32
C GLU A 14 19.27 22.17 -7.65
N LYS A 15 19.35 21.05 -8.40
CA LYS A 15 19.99 21.02 -9.72
C LYS A 15 19.23 21.82 -10.77
N ARG A 16 17.90 21.79 -10.73
CA ARG A 16 17.02 22.62 -11.58
C ARG A 16 17.33 24.09 -11.35
N LYS A 17 17.33 24.53 -10.09
CA LYS A 17 17.62 25.92 -9.71
C LYS A 17 19.00 26.38 -10.16
N ALA A 18 20.02 25.52 -10.03
CA ALA A 18 21.37 25.81 -10.51
C ALA A 18 21.43 26.02 -12.03
N LEU A 19 20.72 25.18 -12.80
CA LEU A 19 20.67 25.31 -14.27
C LEU A 19 19.95 26.59 -14.71
N HIS A 20 18.83 26.95 -14.06
CA HIS A 20 18.16 28.23 -14.33
C HIS A 20 19.08 29.43 -14.07
N GLY A 21 19.90 29.37 -13.03
CA GLY A 21 20.91 30.40 -12.75
C GLY A 21 22.00 30.49 -13.83
N GLN A 22 22.49 29.36 -14.34
CA GLN A 22 23.45 29.31 -15.44
C GLN A 22 22.86 29.87 -16.75
N ILE A 23 21.59 29.58 -17.02
CA ILE A 23 20.87 30.04 -18.20
C ILE A 23 20.58 31.56 -18.13
N ALA A 24 20.24 32.07 -16.94
CA ALA A 24 20.08 33.52 -16.71
C ALA A 24 21.38 34.28 -17.00
N GLY A 25 22.55 33.72 -16.63
CA GLY A 25 23.86 34.30 -16.97
C GLY A 25 24.17 34.26 -18.48
N TYR A 26 23.67 33.27 -19.23
CA TYR A 26 23.85 33.20 -20.68
C TYR A 26 23.01 34.25 -21.44
N ARG A 27 21.83 34.61 -20.90
CA ARG A 27 20.97 35.68 -21.43
C ARG A 27 21.67 37.05 -21.40
N GLU A 28 22.48 37.32 -20.38
CA GLU A 28 23.26 38.56 -20.26
C GLU A 28 24.42 38.64 -21.29
N GLY A 29 24.79 37.51 -21.92
CA GLY A 29 25.85 37.40 -22.93
C GLY A 29 25.41 37.50 -24.40
N GLY A 30 24.13 37.81 -24.69
CA GLY A 30 23.62 38.05 -26.06
C GLY A 30 22.92 36.88 -26.76
N GLY A 31 22.46 35.86 -26.03
CA GLY A 31 21.66 34.75 -26.59
C GLY A 31 20.22 35.15 -26.94
N ASN A 32 19.62 34.50 -27.95
CA ASN A 32 18.23 34.68 -28.33
C ASN A 32 17.30 34.12 -27.24
N GLU A 33 16.54 35.00 -26.59
CA GLU A 33 15.66 34.70 -25.45
C GLU A 33 14.68 33.54 -25.73
N LYS A 34 14.22 33.43 -26.98
CA LYS A 34 13.28 32.37 -27.38
C LYS A 34 13.92 30.99 -27.42
N GLU A 35 15.13 30.87 -27.95
CA GLU A 35 15.86 29.60 -28.02
C GLU A 35 16.26 29.09 -26.62
N VAL A 36 16.58 30.04 -25.74
CA VAL A 36 16.89 29.76 -24.34
C VAL A 36 15.66 29.30 -23.57
N ALA A 37 14.50 29.94 -23.79
CA ALA A 37 13.25 29.53 -23.18
C ALA A 37 12.80 28.14 -23.67
N ASP A 38 12.89 27.88 -24.98
CA ASP A 38 12.52 26.59 -25.57
C ASP A 38 13.41 25.45 -25.04
N ALA A 39 14.73 25.66 -24.96
CA ALA A 39 15.66 24.67 -24.40
C ALA A 39 15.42 24.40 -22.90
N LEU A 40 15.07 25.44 -22.14
CA LEU A 40 14.75 25.33 -20.72
C LEU A 40 13.47 24.51 -20.50
N THR A 41 12.41 24.80 -21.25
CA THR A 41 11.16 24.03 -21.18
C THR A 41 11.37 22.56 -21.57
N ILE A 42 12.19 22.27 -22.59
CA ILE A 42 12.52 20.89 -22.98
C ILE A 42 13.28 20.17 -21.85
N PHE A 43 14.23 20.86 -21.20
CA PHE A 43 14.97 20.28 -20.09
C PHE A 43 14.07 20.03 -18.86
N GLU A 44 13.19 20.98 -18.53
CA GLU A 44 12.20 20.83 -17.44
C GLU A 44 11.31 19.61 -17.66
N LEU A 45 10.74 19.47 -18.87
CA LEU A 45 9.91 18.32 -19.25
C LEU A 45 10.69 16.99 -19.16
N SER A 46 11.97 17.00 -19.52
CA SER A 46 12.83 15.81 -19.42
C SER A 46 13.10 15.41 -17.96
N VAL A 47 13.34 16.38 -17.09
CA VAL A 47 13.54 16.15 -15.65
C VAL A 47 12.26 15.64 -14.98
N ASP A 48 11.10 16.19 -15.35
CA ASP A 48 9.80 15.72 -14.83
C ASP A 48 9.51 14.28 -15.26
N ASN A 49 9.81 13.92 -16.51
CA ASN A 49 9.69 12.53 -17.00
C ASN A 49 10.64 11.57 -16.26
N LEU A 50 11.90 11.96 -16.04
CA LEU A 50 12.86 11.18 -15.25
C LEU A 50 12.40 10.98 -13.80
N PHE A 51 11.73 11.98 -13.23
CA PHE A 51 11.15 11.87 -11.89
C PHE A 51 9.97 10.90 -11.84
N GLU A 52 9.10 10.90 -12.85
CA GLU A 52 8.04 9.89 -12.98
C GLU A 52 8.61 8.47 -13.19
N ASP A 53 9.67 8.33 -13.98
CA ASP A 53 10.36 7.04 -14.18
C ASP A 53 11.01 6.53 -12.88
N ALA A 54 11.58 7.43 -12.07
CA ALA A 54 12.14 7.08 -10.76
C ALA A 54 11.06 6.57 -9.79
N LYS A 55 9.83 7.12 -9.83
CA LYS A 55 8.69 6.58 -9.07
C LYS A 55 8.35 5.16 -9.52
N ASN A 56 8.53 4.84 -10.79
CA ASN A 56 8.24 3.52 -11.36
C ASN A 56 9.33 2.48 -11.08
N TYR A 57 10.57 2.90 -10.81
CA TYR A 57 11.73 2.02 -10.59
C TYR A 57 11.96 1.62 -9.13
N HIS A 58 11.25 2.20 -8.16
CA HIS A 58 11.32 1.75 -6.77
C HIS A 58 10.51 0.45 -6.58
N PRO A 59 11.12 -0.68 -6.16
CA PRO A 59 10.43 -1.97 -6.05
C PRO A 59 9.24 -1.95 -5.07
N ASP A 60 9.25 -1.03 -4.09
CA ASP A 60 8.14 -0.83 -3.15
C ASP A 60 6.91 -0.16 -3.80
N VAL A 61 7.07 0.50 -4.95
CA VAL A 61 5.97 1.15 -5.67
C VAL A 61 5.17 0.15 -6.53
N LYS A 62 5.78 -0.92 -7.06
CA LYS A 62 5.02 -2.03 -7.66
C LYS A 62 4.17 -2.77 -6.63
N VAL A 63 4.68 -2.95 -5.41
CA VAL A 63 3.91 -3.47 -4.27
C VAL A 63 2.79 -2.48 -3.90
N ALA A 64 3.07 -1.17 -3.89
CA ALA A 64 2.06 -0.15 -3.64
C ALA A 64 1.02 -0.01 -4.76
N ALA A 65 1.35 -0.31 -6.02
CA ALA A 65 0.44 -0.26 -7.17
C ALA A 65 -0.50 -1.47 -7.23
N TYR A 66 -0.03 -2.68 -6.87
CA TYR A 66 -0.90 -3.82 -6.57
C TYR A 66 -1.89 -3.46 -5.44
N ASN A 67 -1.40 -2.74 -4.42
CA ASN A 67 -2.21 -2.21 -3.32
C ASN A 67 -2.96 -0.90 -3.65
N ARG A 68 -2.95 -0.40 -4.89
CA ARG A 68 -3.67 0.84 -5.29
C ARG A 68 -4.95 0.54 -6.05
N GLN A 69 -5.13 -0.68 -6.55
CA GLN A 69 -6.43 -1.19 -7.00
C GLN A 69 -7.45 -1.28 -5.84
N THR A 70 -6.99 -1.18 -4.58
CA THR A 70 -7.82 -1.15 -3.37
C THR A 70 -8.14 0.27 -2.87
N LYS A 71 -8.28 1.26 -3.77
CA LYS A 71 -8.69 2.64 -3.42
C LYS A 71 -10.21 2.81 -3.13
N LEU A 72 -10.83 1.78 -2.56
CA LEU A 72 -11.97 1.87 -1.66
C LEU A 72 -11.63 0.92 -0.51
N GLY A 73 -10.96 1.44 0.51
CA GLY A 73 -10.29 0.68 1.58
C GLY A 73 -11.23 -0.07 2.52
N LYS A 74 -11.95 -1.07 2.01
CA LYS A 74 -12.41 -2.24 2.75
C LYS A 74 -11.78 -3.42 2.04
N SER A 75 -10.88 -4.11 2.72
CA SER A 75 -10.32 -5.39 2.28
C SER A 75 -11.45 -6.41 2.18
N ALA A 76 -12.22 -6.42 1.09
CA ALA A 76 -13.30 -7.37 0.91
C ALA A 76 -12.69 -8.77 0.90
N THR A 77 -13.15 -9.61 1.82
CA THR A 77 -12.84 -11.04 1.82
C THR A 77 -13.19 -11.62 0.45
N PRO A 78 -12.33 -12.45 -0.17
CA PRO A 78 -12.65 -13.10 -1.43
C PRO A 78 -13.90 -13.99 -1.29
N PHE A 79 -14.60 -14.23 -2.39
CA PHE A 79 -15.73 -15.16 -2.40
C PHE A 79 -15.27 -16.57 -2.04
N ASP A 80 -15.90 -17.16 -1.02
CA ASP A 80 -15.67 -18.54 -0.61
C ASP A 80 -16.81 -19.43 -1.13
N PRO A 81 -16.55 -20.36 -2.08
CA PRO A 81 -17.57 -21.27 -2.62
C PRO A 81 -18.24 -22.16 -1.57
N ARG A 82 -17.65 -22.34 -0.38
CA ARG A 82 -18.27 -23.07 0.74
C ARG A 82 -19.46 -22.31 1.34
N PHE A 83 -19.50 -20.99 1.16
CA PHE A 83 -20.51 -20.10 1.72
C PHE A 83 -21.16 -19.22 0.62
N PRO A 84 -21.86 -19.84 -0.36
CA PRO A 84 -22.42 -19.11 -1.51
C PRO A 84 -23.64 -18.27 -1.16
N ASN A 85 -24.26 -18.52 0.00
CA ASN A 85 -25.50 -17.87 0.39
C ASN A 85 -25.24 -16.44 0.90
N PRO A 86 -26.20 -15.51 0.75
CA PRO A 86 -26.06 -14.14 1.27
C PRO A 86 -25.83 -14.07 2.79
N ASN A 87 -26.33 -15.04 3.55
CA ASN A 87 -26.08 -15.14 4.97
C ASN A 87 -24.67 -15.67 5.26
N GLN A 88 -23.76 -14.77 5.64
CA GLN A 88 -22.33 -15.05 5.91
C GLN A 88 -22.04 -15.46 7.36
N THR A 89 -23.05 -15.72 8.19
CA THR A 89 -22.89 -16.13 9.60
C THR A 89 -21.96 -17.32 9.78
N ARG A 90 -22.13 -18.37 8.94
CA ARG A 90 -21.28 -19.57 8.98
C ARG A 90 -19.85 -19.29 8.52
N HIS A 91 -19.68 -18.41 7.53
CA HIS A 91 -18.37 -18.01 7.04
C HIS A 91 -17.59 -17.26 8.13
N CYS A 92 -18.25 -16.34 8.82
CA CYS A 92 -17.71 -15.62 9.98
C CYS A 92 -17.23 -16.60 11.06
N PHE A 93 -18.14 -17.44 11.57
CA PHE A 93 -17.82 -18.35 12.66
C PHE A 93 -16.71 -19.36 12.30
N GLN A 94 -16.78 -19.95 11.10
CA GLN A 94 -15.77 -20.91 10.66
C GLN A 94 -14.39 -20.25 10.51
N SER A 95 -14.32 -19.02 9.98
CA SER A 95 -13.05 -18.31 9.82
C SER A 95 -12.43 -17.92 11.17
N TYR A 96 -13.23 -17.58 12.17
CA TYR A 96 -12.76 -17.35 13.53
C TYR A 96 -12.15 -18.63 14.12
N VAL A 97 -12.88 -19.75 14.06
CA VAL A 97 -12.39 -21.04 14.56
C VAL A 97 -11.13 -21.49 13.82
N ASP A 98 -11.08 -21.34 12.49
CA ASP A 98 -9.93 -21.74 11.68
C ASP A 98 -8.68 -20.92 12.01
N TYR A 99 -8.84 -19.61 12.29
CA TYR A 99 -7.73 -18.77 12.72
C TYR A 99 -7.09 -19.30 14.01
N HIS A 100 -7.88 -19.48 15.07
CA HIS A 100 -7.33 -19.90 16.37
C HIS A 100 -6.80 -21.34 16.34
N ARG A 101 -7.38 -22.24 15.55
CA ARG A 101 -6.81 -23.58 15.32
C ARG A 101 -5.48 -23.49 14.56
N CYS A 102 -5.41 -22.64 13.55
CA CYS A 102 -4.22 -22.44 12.74
C CYS A 102 -3.06 -21.91 13.59
N THR A 103 -3.31 -20.87 14.41
CA THR A 103 -2.28 -20.30 15.29
C THR A 103 -1.84 -21.29 16.37
N LYS A 104 -2.77 -22.09 16.93
CA LYS A 104 -2.43 -23.13 17.91
C LYS A 104 -1.60 -24.27 17.32
N LEU A 105 -1.86 -24.70 16.08
CA LEU A 105 -1.16 -25.81 15.45
C LEU A 105 0.16 -25.41 14.77
N ARG A 106 0.23 -24.20 14.21
CA ARG A 106 1.34 -23.75 13.36
C ARG A 106 2.16 -22.61 13.96
N GLY A 107 1.69 -21.97 15.02
CA GLY A 107 2.27 -20.77 15.60
C GLY A 107 1.73 -19.48 14.98
N GLU A 108 1.94 -18.35 15.67
CA GLU A 108 1.45 -17.03 15.26
C GLU A 108 2.15 -16.50 14.00
N ASP A 109 3.40 -16.89 13.76
CA ASP A 109 4.20 -16.45 12.60
C ASP A 109 3.82 -17.12 11.27
N PHE A 110 2.88 -18.08 11.30
CA PHE A 110 2.46 -18.78 10.09
C PHE A 110 1.57 -17.90 9.23
N LYS A 111 2.18 -17.21 8.25
CA LYS A 111 1.52 -16.27 7.33
C LYS A 111 0.17 -16.75 6.76
N PRO A 112 -0.04 -18.03 6.41
CA PRO A 112 -1.36 -18.48 5.93
C PRO A 112 -2.50 -18.34 6.94
N CYS A 113 -2.23 -18.33 8.26
CA CYS A 113 -3.28 -18.05 9.26
C CYS A 113 -3.85 -16.63 9.13
N GLU A 114 -3.06 -15.68 8.63
CA GLU A 114 -3.46 -14.28 8.45
C GLU A 114 -4.66 -14.15 7.49
N TYR A 115 -4.84 -15.09 6.57
CA TYR A 115 -6.03 -15.15 5.72
C TYR A 115 -7.32 -15.21 6.53
N PHE A 116 -7.37 -16.12 7.52
CA PHE A 116 -8.54 -16.29 8.38
C PHE A 116 -8.73 -15.08 9.27
N LEU A 117 -7.64 -14.51 9.80
CA LEU A 117 -7.64 -13.28 10.59
C LEU A 117 -8.32 -12.12 9.87
N ARG A 118 -7.86 -11.83 8.65
CA ARG A 118 -8.45 -10.77 7.83
C ARG A 118 -9.90 -11.05 7.49
N THR A 119 -10.21 -12.32 7.22
CA THR A 119 -11.54 -12.74 6.82
C THR A 119 -12.56 -12.50 7.92
N TYR A 120 -12.38 -13.07 9.12
CA TYR A 120 -13.35 -12.95 10.20
C TYR A 120 -13.45 -11.49 10.69
N LYS A 121 -12.34 -10.74 10.74
CA LYS A 121 -12.38 -9.31 11.09
C LYS A 121 -13.16 -8.45 10.09
N THR A 122 -13.31 -8.89 8.85
CA THR A 122 -14.04 -8.17 7.81
C THR A 122 -15.54 -8.49 7.82
N ILE A 123 -15.91 -9.75 8.04
CA ILE A 123 -17.30 -10.23 7.88
C ILE A 123 -18.07 -10.37 9.20
N CYS A 124 -17.37 -10.49 10.33
CA CYS A 124 -18.02 -10.68 11.62
C CYS A 124 -18.41 -9.35 12.26
N PRO A 125 -19.59 -9.27 12.92
CA PRO A 125 -19.87 -8.18 13.85
C PRO A 125 -18.85 -8.15 15.00
N SER A 126 -18.41 -6.96 15.42
CA SER A 126 -17.42 -6.82 16.50
C SER A 126 -17.88 -7.44 17.83
N TYR A 127 -19.15 -7.27 18.19
CA TYR A 127 -19.69 -7.82 19.45
C TYR A 127 -19.65 -9.37 19.48
N TRP A 128 -19.72 -10.05 18.33
CA TRP A 128 -19.56 -11.51 18.28
C TRP A 128 -18.14 -11.91 18.64
N LEU A 129 -17.16 -11.17 18.12
CA LEU A 129 -15.75 -11.43 18.38
C LEU A 129 -15.42 -11.18 19.86
N GLU A 130 -15.88 -10.07 20.43
CA GLU A 130 -15.70 -9.76 21.86
C GLU A 130 -16.28 -10.88 22.74
N ASN A 131 -17.53 -11.30 22.50
CA ASN A 131 -18.15 -12.38 23.25
C ASN A 131 -17.42 -13.73 23.10
N TRP A 132 -16.93 -14.05 21.91
CA TRP A 132 -16.20 -15.30 21.68
C TRP A 132 -14.80 -15.26 22.30
N ASP A 133 -14.14 -14.11 22.27
CA ASP A 133 -12.85 -13.90 22.93
C ASP A 133 -12.98 -14.06 24.45
N GLU A 134 -14.04 -13.53 25.06
CA GLU A 134 -14.38 -13.77 26.47
C GLU A 134 -14.60 -15.26 26.75
N GLN A 135 -15.41 -15.95 25.94
CA GLN A 135 -15.64 -17.40 26.08
C GLN A 135 -14.35 -18.23 25.93
N LEU A 136 -13.40 -17.80 25.09
CA LEU A 136 -12.11 -18.46 24.98
C LEU A 136 -11.23 -18.25 26.21
N GLN A 137 -11.25 -17.05 26.79
CA GLN A 137 -10.53 -16.75 28.04
C GLN A 137 -11.11 -17.54 29.23
N GLU A 138 -12.43 -17.68 29.30
CA GLU A 138 -13.12 -18.44 30.34
C GLU A 138 -13.10 -19.96 30.12
N GLY A 139 -12.71 -20.41 28.93
CA GLY A 139 -12.73 -21.83 28.56
C GLY A 139 -14.14 -22.40 28.35
N THR A 140 -15.14 -21.55 28.13
CA THR A 140 -16.55 -21.91 27.94
C THR A 140 -16.97 -21.99 26.46
N PHE A 141 -16.04 -21.72 25.54
CA PHE A 141 -16.31 -21.70 24.09
C PHE A 141 -16.82 -23.08 23.58
N PRO A 142 -17.91 -23.12 22.79
CA PRO A 142 -18.62 -24.37 22.47
C PRO A 142 -17.88 -25.30 21.49
N VAL A 143 -16.81 -24.84 20.85
CA VAL A 143 -16.07 -25.60 19.83
C VAL A 143 -14.62 -25.82 20.28
N LYS A 144 -14.10 -27.02 20.02
CA LYS A 144 -12.68 -27.33 20.28
C LYS A 144 -11.77 -26.53 19.34
N ILE A 145 -10.94 -25.70 19.94
CA ILE A 145 -9.87 -24.94 19.29
C ILE A 145 -8.53 -25.59 19.59
#